data_AF-A0A3D4M5S5-F1
#
_entry.id   AF-A0A3D4M5S5-F1
#
_cell.length_a   1.000
_cell.length_b   1.000
_cell.length_c   1.000
_cell.angle_alpha   90.00
_cell.angle_beta   90.00
_cell.angle_gamma   90.00
#
_symmetry.space_group_name_H-M   'P 1'
#
loop_
_entity.id
_entity.type
_entity.pdbx_description
1 polymer ?
#
loop_
_entity_poly.entity_id
_entity_poly.type
_entity_poly.pdbx_seq_one_letter_code
_entity_poly.pdbx_strand_id
1 'polypeptide(L)'
;MILGFYTGEIPYSQGLDLKMKALSEILNIRIFEELREKVQGIYGGQTFSSVERYPYSNFNMVVQLPTGPEKADTLISLLNREFQQMITKGPDEKYLDKVKKQWLEHYRTNLKENNVWLNQILDARLKGTGLKYFSGYETYVKSLKPSDVQEAARIALGGKNKFIAILHPEKYKPKEVEKKKAF
;
A
#
# COMPACT_ATOMS: atom_id res chain seq x y z
N MET A 1 -6.11 9.80 14.32
CA MET A 1 -5.85 9.19 13.00
C MET A 1 -4.37 9.30 12.69
N ILE A 2 -3.73 8.20 12.32
CA ILE A 2 -2.35 8.19 11.84
C ILE A 2 -2.38 8.26 10.32
N LEU A 3 -1.57 9.14 9.75
CA LEU A 3 -1.31 9.25 8.32
C LEU A 3 0.18 9.03 8.08
N GLY A 4 0.53 8.04 7.26
CA GLY A 4 1.90 7.79 6.81
C GLY A 4 2.00 8.05 5.31
N PHE A 5 3.04 8.74 4.88
CA PHE A 5 3.36 8.99 3.48
C PHE A 5 4.78 8.52 3.21
N TYR A 6 4.94 7.71 2.17
CA TYR A 6 6.20 7.17 1.70
C TYR A 6 6.32 7.47 0.23
N THR A 7 7.38 8.14 -0.19
CA THR A 7 7.51 8.61 -1.58
C THR A 7 8.91 8.41 -2.12
N GLY A 8 9.07 8.45 -3.43
CA GLY A 8 10.38 8.44 -4.06
C GLY A 8 10.31 8.55 -5.56
N GLU A 9 11.33 9.15 -6.16
CA GLU A 9 11.49 9.17 -7.61
C GLU A 9 11.93 7.79 -8.10
N ILE A 10 11.22 7.27 -9.10
CA ILE A 10 11.53 5.99 -9.74
C ILE A 10 10.94 5.98 -11.14
N PRO A 11 11.62 5.40 -12.15
CA PRO A 11 11.03 5.26 -13.48
C PRO A 11 9.70 4.52 -13.45
N TYR A 12 8.69 5.09 -14.11
CA TYR A 12 7.40 4.44 -14.22
C TYR A 12 7.50 3.14 -15.03
N SER A 13 6.93 2.06 -14.51
CA SER A 13 6.58 0.88 -15.29
C SER A 13 5.30 0.27 -14.76
N GLN A 14 4.49 -0.31 -15.64
CA GLN A 14 3.25 -1.01 -15.25
C GLN A 14 3.54 -2.23 -14.37
N GLY A 15 4.69 -2.90 -14.60
CA GLY A 15 5.13 -4.01 -13.77
C GLY A 15 5.40 -3.56 -12.33
N LEU A 16 6.12 -2.46 -12.13
CA LEU A 16 6.36 -1.92 -10.78
C LEU A 16 5.05 -1.47 -10.12
N ASP A 17 4.17 -0.80 -10.86
CA ASP A 17 2.85 -0.39 -10.34
C ASP A 17 2.02 -1.59 -9.86
N LEU A 18 2.04 -2.71 -10.60
CA LEU A 18 1.39 -3.96 -10.17
C LEU A 18 1.99 -4.52 -8.88
N LYS A 19 3.32 -4.54 -8.76
CA LYS A 19 4.00 -5.04 -7.56
C LYS A 19 3.71 -4.16 -6.34
N MET A 20 3.69 -2.84 -6.52
CA MET A 20 3.33 -1.87 -5.47
C MET A 20 1.88 -2.06 -5.02
N LYS A 21 0.93 -2.20 -5.96
CA LYS A 21 -0.47 -2.52 -5.64
C LYS A 21 -0.59 -3.83 -4.87
N ALA A 22 0.20 -4.85 -5.21
CA ALA A 22 0.18 -6.14 -4.52
C ALA A 22 0.69 -5.99 -3.08
N LEU A 23 1.76 -5.22 -2.87
CA LEU A 23 2.24 -4.85 -1.54
C LEU A 23 1.13 -4.17 -0.72
N SER A 24 0.46 -3.18 -1.29
CA SER A 24 -0.61 -2.44 -0.62
C SER A 24 -1.77 -3.35 -0.21
N GLU A 25 -2.27 -4.19 -1.11
CA GLU A 25 -3.35 -5.14 -0.81
C GLU A 25 -2.96 -6.15 0.27
N ILE A 26 -1.74 -6.66 0.22
CA ILE A 26 -1.25 -7.60 1.24
C ILE A 26 -1.09 -6.89 2.59
N LEU A 27 -0.56 -5.67 2.61
CA LEU A 27 -0.48 -4.88 3.83
C LEU A 27 -1.86 -4.57 4.41
N ASN A 28 -2.88 -4.33 3.57
CA ASN A 28 -4.26 -4.15 4.03
C ASN A 28 -4.78 -5.40 4.77
N ILE A 29 -4.52 -6.58 4.22
CA ILE A 29 -4.87 -7.86 4.88
C ILE A 29 -4.14 -7.95 6.23
N ARG A 30 -2.83 -7.72 6.26
CA ARG A 30 -2.01 -7.83 7.47
C ARG A 30 -2.38 -6.80 8.55
N ILE A 31 -2.70 -5.57 8.14
CA ILE A 31 -3.16 -4.50 9.03
C ILE A 31 -4.48 -4.90 9.70
N PHE A 32 -5.41 -5.52 8.98
CA PHE A 32 -6.64 -6.01 9.60
C PHE A 32 -6.37 -7.15 10.59
N GLU A 33 -5.61 -8.16 10.18
CA GLU A 33 -5.30 -9.29 11.07
C GLU A 33 -4.56 -8.84 12.34
N GLU A 34 -3.53 -8.00 12.22
CA GLU A 34 -2.66 -7.65 13.33
C GLU A 34 -3.18 -6.46 14.16
N LEU A 35 -3.61 -5.38 13.51
CA LEU A 35 -3.93 -4.14 14.20
C LEU A 35 -5.41 -4.04 14.58
N ARG A 36 -6.32 -4.59 13.75
CA ARG A 36 -7.76 -4.56 14.01
C ARG A 36 -8.21 -5.77 14.83
N GLU A 37 -7.85 -6.98 14.41
CA GLU A 37 -8.40 -8.20 14.99
C GLU A 37 -7.62 -8.61 16.26
N LYS A 38 -6.29 -8.72 16.18
CA LYS A 38 -5.47 -9.13 17.34
C LYS A 38 -5.32 -8.02 18.39
N VAL A 39 -4.96 -6.81 17.97
CA VAL A 39 -4.66 -5.70 18.90
C VAL A 39 -5.88 -4.83 19.20
N GLN A 40 -6.94 -4.90 18.37
CA GLN A 40 -8.14 -4.07 18.52
C GLN A 40 -7.81 -2.57 18.69
N GLY A 41 -6.81 -2.12 17.93
CA GLY A 41 -6.27 -0.77 18.00
C GLY A 41 -6.80 0.17 16.94
N ILE A 42 -7.38 -0.35 15.86
CA ILE A 42 -7.93 0.44 14.76
C ILE A 42 -9.38 0.03 14.47
N TYR A 43 -10.22 0.98 14.06
CA TYR A 43 -11.59 0.67 13.61
C TYR A 43 -11.62 0.16 12.18
N GLY A 44 -10.66 0.61 11.39
CA GLY A 44 -10.39 0.26 10.01
C GLY A 44 -9.02 0.78 9.65
N GLY A 45 -8.63 0.66 8.39
CA GLY A 45 -7.29 1.05 7.98
C GLY A 45 -7.09 0.69 6.53
N GLN A 46 -6.23 1.45 5.88
CA GLN A 46 -5.93 1.26 4.48
C GLN A 46 -4.54 1.76 4.17
N THR A 47 -3.92 1.04 3.25
CA THR A 47 -2.75 1.44 2.51
C THR A 47 -3.18 1.57 1.07
N PHE A 48 -2.61 2.59 0.43
CA PHE A 48 -2.70 2.81 -0.98
C PHE A 48 -1.29 2.97 -1.52
N SER A 49 -1.07 2.50 -2.73
CA SER A 49 0.16 2.78 -3.45
C SER A 49 -0.12 3.00 -4.92
N SER A 50 0.61 3.91 -5.53
CA SER A 50 0.65 4.08 -6.97
C SER A 50 2.08 4.38 -7.43
N VAL A 51 2.36 4.01 -8.67
CA VAL A 51 3.50 4.54 -9.41
C VAL A 51 2.95 5.48 -10.48
N GLU A 52 3.40 6.71 -10.45
CA GLU A 52 2.92 7.78 -11.32
C GLU A 52 3.96 8.07 -12.39
N ARG A 53 3.47 8.38 -13.60
CA ARG A 53 4.31 8.81 -14.72
C ARG A 53 4.41 10.34 -14.81
N TYR A 54 3.33 11.02 -14.45
CA TYR A 54 3.14 12.46 -14.54
C TYR A 54 2.78 13.02 -13.16
N PRO A 55 3.16 14.26 -12.83
CA PRO A 55 3.95 15.20 -13.65
C PRO A 55 5.43 14.82 -13.79
N TYR A 56 5.94 13.98 -12.90
CA TYR A 56 7.26 13.33 -12.99
C TYR A 56 7.13 11.89 -12.49
N SER A 57 8.06 11.02 -12.87
CA SER A 57 7.98 9.61 -12.50
C SER A 57 8.35 9.38 -11.04
N ASN A 58 7.41 8.87 -10.26
CA ASN A 58 7.56 8.65 -8.83
C ASN A 58 6.68 7.51 -8.35
N PHE A 59 6.91 7.04 -7.13
CA PHE A 59 5.93 6.27 -6.39
C PHE A 59 5.45 7.07 -5.19
N ASN A 60 4.20 6.81 -4.79
CA ASN A 60 3.69 7.19 -3.50
C ASN A 60 2.97 6.03 -2.85
N MET A 61 3.10 5.93 -1.53
CA MET A 61 2.35 5.01 -0.70
C MET A 61 1.83 5.77 0.51
N VAL A 62 0.53 5.67 0.74
CA VAL A 62 -0.18 6.34 1.82
C VAL A 62 -0.77 5.30 2.75
N VAL A 63 -0.61 5.49 4.05
CA VAL A 63 -1.17 4.63 5.09
C VAL A 63 -2.08 5.48 5.94
N GLN A 64 -3.31 5.03 6.16
CA GLN A 64 -4.30 5.73 6.98
C GLN A 64 -4.86 4.77 8.01
N LEU A 65 -4.62 5.07 9.29
CA LEU A 65 -5.08 4.26 10.42
C LEU A 65 -5.91 5.13 11.38
N PRO A 66 -7.24 5.11 11.23
CA PRO A 66 -8.16 5.62 12.25
C PRO A 66 -7.95 4.88 13.58
N THR A 67 -7.48 5.60 14.59
CA THR A 67 -7.21 5.06 15.93
C THR A 67 -7.45 6.11 17.01
N GLY A 68 -7.70 5.64 18.24
CA GLY A 68 -7.74 6.46 19.44
C GLY A 68 -6.36 7.05 19.77
N PRO A 69 -6.31 8.30 20.29
CA PRO A 69 -5.06 9.05 20.44
C PRO A 69 -4.06 8.39 21.40
N GLU A 70 -4.52 7.62 22.38
CA GLU A 70 -3.66 6.93 23.36
C GLU A 70 -2.89 5.73 22.79
N LYS A 71 -3.39 5.14 21.69
CA LYS A 71 -2.78 3.95 21.06
C LYS A 71 -1.86 4.31 19.89
N ALA A 72 -1.73 5.59 19.56
CA ALA A 72 -1.08 6.04 18.32
C ALA A 72 0.38 5.55 18.22
N ASP A 73 1.19 5.77 19.26
CA ASP A 73 2.61 5.39 19.26
C ASP A 73 2.78 3.86 19.18
N THR A 74 1.99 3.11 19.95
CA THR A 74 1.99 1.65 19.93
C THR A 74 1.66 1.12 18.53
N LEU A 75 0.66 1.70 17.86
CA LEU A 75 0.26 1.29 16.52
C LEU A 75 1.28 1.67 15.46
N ILE A 76 1.95 2.81 15.58
CA ILE A 76 3.07 3.17 14.71
C ILE A 76 4.20 2.15 14.85
N SER A 77 4.52 1.72 16.08
CA SER A 77 5.53 0.70 16.33
C SER A 77 5.17 -0.64 15.68
N LEU A 78 3.92 -1.10 15.87
CA LEU A 78 3.42 -2.34 15.26
C LEU A 78 3.38 -2.26 13.73
N LEU A 79 2.93 -1.14 13.16
CA LEU A 79 2.94 -0.91 11.72
C LEU A 79 4.35 -0.99 11.16
N ASN A 80 5.32 -0.33 11.80
CA ASN A 80 6.72 -0.40 11.40
C ASN A 80 7.26 -1.82 11.46
N ARG A 81 6.83 -2.64 12.43
CA ARG A 81 7.21 -4.06 12.50
C ARG A 81 6.69 -4.84 11.30
N GLU A 82 5.42 -4.66 10.92
CA GLU A 82 4.87 -5.32 9.72
C GLU A 82 5.61 -4.87 8.45
N PHE A 83 5.97 -3.59 8.34
CA PHE A 83 6.79 -3.08 7.23
C PHE A 83 8.17 -3.72 7.18
N GLN A 84 8.85 -3.84 8.32
CA GLN A 84 10.15 -4.51 8.38
C GLN A 84 10.05 -6.00 8.03
N GLN A 85 8.97 -6.68 8.41
CA GLN A 85 8.74 -8.06 7.99
C GLN A 85 8.58 -8.17 6.47
N MET A 86 7.80 -7.27 5.85
CA MET A 86 7.64 -7.25 4.39
C MET A 86 8.96 -6.95 3.67
N ILE A 87 9.78 -6.04 4.18
CA ILE A 87 11.11 -5.73 3.60
C ILE A 87 12.05 -6.94 3.70
N THR A 88 12.11 -7.58 4.87
CA THR A 88 13.14 -8.58 5.18
C THR A 88 12.77 -9.98 4.72
N LYS A 89 11.50 -10.37 4.83
CA LYS A 89 11.02 -11.73 4.50
C LYS A 89 10.08 -11.77 3.30
N GLY A 90 9.38 -10.67 3.01
CA GLY A 90 8.29 -10.67 2.04
C GLY A 90 7.01 -11.29 2.62
N PRO A 91 5.93 -11.36 1.83
CA PRO A 91 4.67 -11.92 2.28
C PRO A 91 4.67 -13.46 2.23
N ASP A 92 3.84 -14.09 3.07
CA ASP A 92 3.49 -15.50 2.86
C ASP A 92 2.73 -15.67 1.53
N GLU A 93 2.98 -16.79 0.86
CA GLU A 93 2.37 -17.12 -0.44
C GLU A 93 0.84 -17.08 -0.41
N LYS A 94 0.23 -17.56 0.69
CA LYS A 94 -1.24 -17.54 0.90
C LYS A 94 -1.85 -16.15 0.74
N TYR A 95 -1.15 -15.08 1.13
CA TYR A 95 -1.66 -13.72 1.04
C TYR A 95 -1.62 -13.23 -0.40
N LEU A 96 -0.53 -13.52 -1.12
CA LEU A 96 -0.41 -13.19 -2.52
C LEU A 96 -1.46 -13.95 -3.36
N ASP A 97 -1.69 -15.23 -3.07
CA ASP A 97 -2.70 -16.03 -3.77
C ASP A 97 -4.11 -15.50 -3.57
N LYS A 98 -4.42 -15.04 -2.35
CA LYS A 98 -5.70 -14.38 -2.06
C LYS A 98 -5.87 -13.11 -2.89
N VAL A 99 -4.84 -12.26 -2.96
CA VAL A 99 -4.86 -11.03 -3.77
C VAL A 99 -4.99 -11.34 -5.25
N LYS A 100 -4.21 -12.29 -5.78
CA LYS A 100 -4.30 -12.73 -7.18
C LYS A 100 -5.70 -13.20 -7.51
N LYS A 101 -6.30 -14.06 -6.69
CA LYS A 101 -7.65 -14.58 -6.91
C LYS A 101 -8.68 -13.44 -6.97
N GLN A 102 -8.62 -12.51 -6.02
CA GLN A 102 -9.51 -11.35 -5.99
C GLN A 102 -9.37 -10.49 -7.25
N TRP A 103 -8.13 -10.19 -7.67
CA TRP A 103 -7.87 -9.38 -8.85
C TRP A 103 -8.32 -10.06 -10.15
N LEU A 104 -8.12 -11.37 -10.28
CA LEU A 104 -8.57 -12.11 -11.47
C LEU A 104 -10.09 -12.16 -11.57
N GLU A 105 -10.81 -12.34 -10.45
CA GLU A 105 -12.28 -12.25 -10.44
C GLU A 105 -12.75 -10.84 -10.79
N HIS A 106 -12.15 -9.81 -10.21
CA HIS A 106 -12.50 -8.43 -10.53
C HIS A 106 -12.24 -8.11 -12.01
N TYR A 107 -11.12 -8.57 -12.56
CA TYR A 107 -10.79 -8.41 -13.97
C TYR A 107 -11.80 -9.09 -14.90
N ARG A 108 -12.27 -10.30 -14.57
CA ARG A 108 -13.32 -11.00 -15.35
C ARG A 108 -14.63 -10.22 -15.42
N THR A 109 -15.00 -9.56 -14.32
CA THR A 109 -16.16 -8.66 -14.31
C THR A 109 -15.88 -7.42 -15.16
N ASN A 110 -14.72 -6.78 -14.95
CA ASN A 110 -14.32 -5.57 -15.68
C ASN A 110 -14.29 -5.73 -17.21
N LEU A 111 -13.95 -6.92 -17.72
CA LEU A 111 -13.97 -7.20 -19.16
C LEU A 111 -15.36 -7.09 -19.80
N LYS A 112 -16.43 -7.15 -19.01
CA LYS A 112 -17.82 -7.06 -19.48
C LYS A 112 -18.37 -5.63 -19.42
N GLU A 113 -17.63 -4.71 -18.81
CA GLU A 113 -18.11 -3.36 -18.46
C GLU A 113 -17.66 -2.33 -19.52
N ASN A 114 -18.61 -1.72 -20.23
CA ASN A 114 -18.34 -0.76 -21.31
C ASN A 114 -17.52 0.46 -20.84
N ASN A 115 -17.83 0.96 -19.64
CA ASN A 115 -17.12 2.04 -18.97
C ASN A 115 -15.65 1.68 -18.68
N VAL A 116 -15.33 0.41 -18.39
CA VAL A 116 -13.93 -0.01 -18.24
C VAL A 116 -13.21 0.11 -19.57
N TRP A 117 -13.78 -0.42 -20.65
CA TRP A 117 -13.17 -0.33 -21.99
C TRP A 117 -12.98 1.11 -22.45
N LEU A 118 -13.97 1.97 -22.23
CA LEU A 118 -13.87 3.40 -22.53
C LEU A 118 -12.69 4.04 -21.79
N ASN A 119 -12.54 3.77 -20.50
CA ASN A 119 -11.42 4.29 -19.70
C ASN A 119 -10.07 3.77 -20.20
N GLN A 120 -9.96 2.48 -20.57
CA GLN A 120 -8.71 1.92 -21.10
C GLN A 120 -8.34 2.54 -22.45
N ILE A 121 -9.30 2.78 -23.33
CA ILE A 121 -9.07 3.44 -24.63
C ILE A 121 -8.62 4.89 -24.43
N LEU A 122 -9.28 5.61 -23.52
CA LEU A 122 -8.90 6.98 -23.17
C LEU A 122 -7.49 7.03 -22.60
N ASP A 123 -7.16 6.16 -21.64
CA ASP A 123 -5.82 6.08 -21.06
C ASP A 123 -4.76 5.73 -22.11
N ALA A 124 -5.04 4.76 -22.99
CA ALA A 124 -4.14 4.40 -24.08
C ALA A 124 -3.86 5.59 -25.01
N ARG A 125 -4.87 6.42 -25.29
CA ARG A 125 -4.74 7.61 -26.14
C ARG A 125 -4.03 8.76 -25.44
N LEU A 126 -4.37 9.05 -24.18
CA LEU A 126 -3.85 10.20 -23.44
C LEU A 126 -2.45 9.95 -22.88
N LYS A 127 -2.17 8.73 -22.41
CA LYS A 127 -0.91 8.36 -21.75
C LYS A 127 0.02 7.56 -22.66
N GLY A 128 -0.43 7.14 -23.85
CA GLY A 128 0.38 6.35 -24.79
C GLY A 128 0.75 4.95 -24.28
N THR A 129 0.02 4.40 -23.31
CA THR A 129 0.32 3.09 -22.69
C THR A 129 -0.13 1.90 -23.53
N GLY A 130 -0.95 2.13 -24.57
CA GLY A 130 -1.60 1.08 -25.36
C GLY A 130 -2.57 0.21 -24.53
N LEU A 131 -3.20 -0.77 -25.18
CA LEU A 131 -4.15 -1.71 -24.53
C LEU A 131 -3.50 -3.05 -24.15
N LYS A 132 -2.24 -3.29 -24.53
CA LYS A 132 -1.56 -4.57 -24.33
C LYS A 132 -1.48 -4.99 -22.87
N TYR A 133 -1.28 -4.02 -21.97
CA TYR A 133 -1.23 -4.31 -20.55
C TYR A 133 -2.58 -4.77 -20.01
N PHE A 134 -3.65 -4.08 -20.42
CA PHE A 134 -5.01 -4.46 -20.04
C PHE A 134 -5.34 -5.87 -20.55
N SER A 135 -5.11 -6.16 -21.84
CA SER A 135 -5.40 -7.48 -22.40
C SER A 135 -4.51 -8.59 -21.85
N GLY A 136 -3.28 -8.29 -21.44
CA GLY A 136 -2.34 -9.23 -20.81
C GLY A 136 -2.43 -9.34 -19.28
N TYR A 137 -3.36 -8.61 -18.63
CA TYR A 137 -3.40 -8.46 -17.17
C TYR A 137 -3.41 -9.79 -16.42
N GLU A 138 -4.20 -10.76 -16.89
CA GLU A 138 -4.29 -12.09 -16.26
C GLU A 138 -2.92 -12.81 -16.21
N THR A 139 -2.12 -12.71 -17.28
CA THR A 139 -0.78 -13.30 -17.32
C THR A 139 0.15 -12.62 -16.31
N TYR A 140 0.11 -11.29 -16.24
CA TYR A 140 0.96 -10.53 -15.31
C TYR A 140 0.59 -10.81 -13.85
N VAL A 141 -0.70 -10.88 -13.52
CA VAL A 141 -1.15 -11.22 -12.15
C VAL A 141 -0.71 -12.63 -11.78
N LYS A 142 -0.89 -13.61 -12.66
CA LYS A 142 -0.49 -15.00 -12.38
C LYS A 142 1.02 -15.14 -12.16
N SER A 143 1.84 -14.34 -12.86
CA SER A 143 3.29 -14.42 -12.77
C SER A 143 3.90 -13.77 -11.52
N LEU A 144 3.15 -12.99 -10.75
CA LEU A 144 3.66 -12.37 -9.52
C LEU A 144 4.17 -13.42 -8.53
N LYS A 145 5.28 -13.13 -7.85
CA LYS A 145 5.86 -13.98 -6.81
C LYS A 145 5.98 -13.21 -5.50
N PRO A 146 6.09 -13.88 -4.34
CA PRO A 146 6.37 -13.19 -3.07
C PRO A 146 7.61 -12.29 -3.12
N SER A 147 8.63 -12.70 -3.88
CA SER A 147 9.85 -11.90 -4.10
C SER A 147 9.58 -10.56 -4.80
N ASP A 148 8.59 -10.49 -5.69
CA ASP A 148 8.21 -9.25 -6.38
C ASP A 148 7.56 -8.25 -5.41
N VAL A 149 6.74 -8.76 -4.50
CA VAL A 149 6.13 -7.95 -3.43
C VAL A 149 7.20 -7.49 -2.44
N GLN A 150 8.14 -8.36 -2.11
CA GLN A 150 9.27 -8.01 -1.24
C GLN A 150 10.15 -6.92 -1.88
N GLU A 151 10.39 -6.99 -3.18
CA GLU A 151 11.10 -5.95 -3.93
C GLU A 151 10.35 -4.61 -3.86
N ALA A 152 9.03 -4.62 -4.11
CA ALA A 152 8.20 -3.42 -3.93
C ALA A 152 8.25 -2.89 -2.49
N ALA A 153 8.27 -3.76 -1.48
CA ALA A 153 8.41 -3.36 -0.07
C ALA A 153 9.73 -2.64 0.19
N ARG A 154 10.84 -3.15 -0.36
CA ARG A 154 12.16 -2.50 -0.24
C ARG A 154 12.16 -1.12 -0.89
N ILE A 155 11.54 -0.97 -2.06
CA ILE A 155 11.43 0.32 -2.76
C ILE A 155 10.58 1.29 -1.94
N ALA A 156 9.36 0.88 -1.56
CA ALA A 156 8.38 1.75 -0.94
C ALA A 156 8.74 2.15 0.49
N LEU A 157 9.19 1.17 1.29
CA LEU A 157 9.30 1.29 2.75
C LEU A 157 10.77 1.36 3.22
N GLY A 158 11.73 1.04 2.36
CA GLY A 158 13.16 1.15 2.64
C GLY A 158 13.75 2.54 2.35
N GLY A 159 12.98 3.43 1.73
CA GLY A 159 13.39 4.80 1.40
C GLY A 159 13.50 5.72 2.62
N LYS A 160 14.20 6.85 2.43
CA LYS A 160 14.35 7.90 3.46
C LYS A 160 13.18 8.89 3.49
N ASN A 161 12.47 9.04 2.37
CA ASN A 161 11.37 9.98 2.21
C ASN A 161 10.09 9.39 2.82
N LYS A 162 9.99 9.53 4.14
CA LYS A 162 8.82 9.13 4.91
C LYS A 162 8.35 10.28 5.80
N PHE A 163 7.04 10.43 5.91
CA PHE A 163 6.41 11.40 6.78
C PHE A 163 5.25 10.74 7.52
N ILE A 164 5.18 10.93 8.85
CA ILE A 164 4.07 10.43 9.66
C ILE A 164 3.44 11.64 10.36
N ALA A 165 2.14 11.80 10.18
CA ALA A 165 1.32 12.76 10.89
C ALA A 165 0.30 12.04 11.78
N ILE A 166 0.03 12.62 12.94
CA ILE A 166 -0.98 12.12 13.88
C ILE A 166 -1.99 13.24 14.10
N LEU A 167 -3.23 13.00 13.67
CA LEU A 167 -4.36 13.87 13.97
C LEU A 167 -5.03 13.40 15.26
N HIS A 168 -4.95 14.24 16.29
CA HIS A 168 -5.64 14.04 17.55
C HIS A 168 -7.03 14.71 17.54
N PRO A 169 -8.00 14.19 18.33
CA PRO A 169 -9.25 14.91 18.59
C PRO A 169 -8.96 16.25 19.29
N GLU A 170 -9.80 17.26 19.04
CA GLU A 170 -9.66 18.61 19.60
C GLU A 170 -9.49 18.63 21.13
N LYS A 171 -10.25 17.77 21.84
CA LYS A 171 -10.24 17.71 23.30
C LYS A 171 -9.12 16.84 23.89
N TYR A 172 -8.26 16.24 23.05
CA TYR A 172 -7.17 15.40 23.53
C TYR A 172 -6.03 16.27 24.06
N LYS A 173 -5.69 16.09 25.33
CA LYS A 173 -4.50 16.67 25.95
C LYS A 173 -3.43 15.58 26.01
N PRO A 174 -2.32 15.70 25.27
CA PRO A 174 -1.22 14.74 25.38
C PRO A 174 -0.73 14.72 26.82
N LYS A 175 -0.45 13.54 27.37
CA LYS A 175 0.34 13.47 28.59
C LYS A 175 1.73 13.99 28.22
N GLU A 176 2.26 14.98 28.95
CA GLU A 176 3.63 15.44 28.74
C GLU A 176 4.55 14.23 28.76
N VAL A 177 5.25 14.00 27.64
CA VAL A 177 6.31 13.01 27.60
C VAL A 177 7.40 13.58 28.49
N GLU A 178 7.56 13.02 29.70
CA GLU A 178 8.73 13.29 30.54
C GLU A 178 9.96 13.01 29.67
N LYS A 179 10.59 14.09 29.18
CA LYS A 179 11.93 14.01 28.62
C LYS A 179 12.81 13.56 29.77
N LYS A 180 13.04 12.25 29.91
CA LYS A 180 14.10 11.73 30.77
C LYS A 180 15.36 12.48 30.35
N LYS A 181 15.81 13.39 31.20
CA LYS A 181 17.10 14.06 31.04
C LYS A 181 18.12 12.96 30.89
N ALA A 182 18.79 12.92 29.74
CA ALA A 182 19.99 12.11 29.59
C ALA A 182 20.98 12.60 30.64
N PHE A 183 21.33 11.73 31.57
CA PHE A 183 22.51 11.87 32.42
C PHE A 183 23.67 11.18 31.72
#